data_AF-A0A929E0U4-F1
#
_entry.id   AF-A0A929E0U4-F1
#
_cell.length_a   1.000
_cell.length_b   1.000
_cell.length_c   1.000
_cell.angle_alpha   90.00
_cell.angle_beta   90.00
_cell.angle_gamma   90.00
#
_symmetry.space_group_name_H-M   'P 1'
#
loop_
_entity.id
_entity.type
_entity.pdbx_description
1 polymer ?
#
loop_
_entity_poly.entity_id
_entity_poly.type
_entity_poly.pdbx_seq_one_letter_code
_entity_poly.pdbx_strand_id
1 'polypeptide(L)' 'KEKIDAEGNRWRKAYFGGGEHFENWLAQCRELGEVMVEEVDSTGYKCFEEGGEKLYRIWIKLGEGKEDDLF' A
#
# COMPACT_ATOMS: atom_id res chain seq x y z
N LYS A 1 6.13 5.40 -6.69
CA LYS A 1 6.51 6.13 -5.46
C LYS A 1 7.11 5.13 -4.50
N GLU A 2 8.29 5.43 -3.97
CA GLU A 2 9.00 4.62 -2.99
C GLU A 2 9.17 5.43 -1.70
N LYS A 3 9.26 4.76 -0.55
CA LYS A 3 9.57 5.37 0.75
C LYS A 3 10.67 4.56 1.43
N ILE A 4 11.47 5.22 2.25
CA ILE A 4 12.45 4.58 3.13
C ILE A 4 11.98 4.84 4.56
N ASP A 5 11.89 3.79 5.37
CA ASP A 5 11.51 3.89 6.78
C ASP A 5 12.72 4.25 7.66
N ALA A 6 12.48 4.59 8.94
CA ALA A 6 13.52 4.95 9.91
C ALA A 6 14.57 3.84 10.12
N GLU A 7 14.18 2.59 9.89
CA GLU A 7 15.09 1.43 9.95
C GLU A 7 15.95 1.25 8.69
N GLY A 8 15.79 2.11 7.67
CA GLY A 8 16.48 1.98 6.37
C GLY A 8 15.79 1.02 5.39
N ASN A 9 14.65 0.44 5.78
CA ASN A 9 13.85 -0.43 4.92
C ASN A 9 13.27 0.36 3.73
N ARG A 10 13.47 -0.13 2.51
CA ARG A 10 12.87 0.43 1.30
C ARG A 10 11.49 -0.18 1.05
N TRP A 11 10.55 0.65 0.64
CA TRP A 11 9.18 0.25 0.40
C TRP A 11 8.70 0.82 -0.93
N ARG A 12 8.03 0.01 -1.76
CA ARG A 12 7.34 0.48 -2.96
C ARG A 12 5.84 0.58 -2.72
N LYS A 13 5.22 1.65 -3.23
CA LYS A 13 3.76 1.77 -3.20
C LYS A 13 3.17 0.71 -4.13
N ALA A 14 2.43 -0.24 -3.56
CA ALA A 14 1.76 -1.29 -4.32
C ALA A 14 0.31 -0.90 -4.65
N TYR A 15 -0.42 -0.35 -3.67
CA TYR A 15 -1.83 -0.03 -3.83
C TYR A 15 -2.22 1.23 -3.04
N PHE A 16 -3.23 1.95 -3.54
CA PHE A 16 -3.87 3.07 -2.84
C PHE A 16 -5.34 3.12 -3.24
N GLY A 17 -6.23 2.84 -2.29
CA GLY A 17 -7.67 2.73 -2.52
C GLY A 17 -8.39 2.17 -1.29
N GLY A 18 -9.71 2.19 -1.32
CA GLY A 18 -10.57 1.68 -0.25
C GLY A 18 -11.45 0.51 -0.69
N GLY A 19 -12.37 0.11 0.21
CA GLY A 19 -13.41 -0.88 -0.07
C GLY A 19 -12.93 -2.35 -0.09
N GLU A 20 -13.79 -3.25 -0.56
CA GLU A 20 -13.57 -4.71 -0.59
C GLU A 20 -12.34 -5.11 -1.42
N HIS A 21 -11.98 -4.31 -2.42
CA HIS A 21 -10.79 -4.54 -3.25
C HIS A 21 -9.47 -4.44 -2.47
N PHE A 22 -9.43 -3.68 -1.38
CA PHE A 22 -8.24 -3.55 -0.55
C PHE A 22 -7.86 -4.87 0.14
N GLU A 23 -8.84 -5.60 0.68
CA GLU A 23 -8.58 -6.83 1.43
C GLU A 23 -7.96 -7.91 0.55
N ASN A 24 -8.48 -8.04 -0.68
CA ASN A 24 -7.94 -8.99 -1.66
C ASN A 24 -6.52 -8.61 -2.12
N TRP A 25 -6.26 -7.31 -2.31
CA TRP A 25 -4.91 -6.83 -2.63
C TRP A 25 -3.93 -7.00 -1.47
N LEU A 26 -4.38 -6.78 -0.24
CA LEU A 26 -3.57 -6.98 0.96
C LEU A 26 -3.18 -8.45 1.13
N ALA A 27 -4.12 -9.37 0.90
CA ALA A 27 -3.84 -10.80 0.95
C ALA A 27 -2.73 -11.19 -0.04
N GLN A 28 -2.86 -10.79 -1.30
CA GLN A 28 -1.82 -11.05 -2.32
C GLN A 28 -0.48 -10.40 -1.96
N CYS A 29 -0.48 -9.17 -1.45
CA CYS A 29 0.77 -8.50 -1.07
C CYS A 29 1.46 -9.19 0.12
N ARG A 30 0.71 -9.77 1.05
CA ARG A 30 1.25 -10.56 2.18
C ARG A 30 1.90 -11.86 1.72
N GLU A 31 1.43 -12.44 0.62
CA GLU A 31 2.08 -13.61 0.02
C GLU A 31 3.40 -13.25 -0.67
N LEU A 32 3.51 -12.02 -1.20
CA LEU A 32 4.73 -11.53 -1.87
C LEU A 32 5.85 -11.16 -0.88
N GLY A 33 5.52 -10.86 0.38
CA GLY A 33 6.52 -10.56 1.41
C GLY A 33 6.01 -9.65 2.53
N GLU A 34 6.93 -8.85 3.09
CA GLU A 34 6.61 -7.92 4.17
C GLU A 34 5.84 -6.71 3.61
N VAL A 35 4.69 -6.43 4.23
CA VAL A 35 3.75 -5.40 3.77
C VAL A 35 3.43 -4.42 4.90
N MET A 36 3.39 -3.14 4.55
CA MET A 36 2.99 -2.06 5.43
C MET A 36 1.69 -1.44 4.89
N VAL A 37 0.69 -1.34 5.76
CA VAL A 37 -0.60 -0.71 5.43
C VAL A 37 -0.72 0.58 6.21
N GLU A 38 -1.03 1.68 5.51
CA GLU A 38 -1.37 2.96 6.11
C GLU A 38 -2.87 3.21 5.87
N GLU A 39 -3.66 3.33 6.94
CA GLU A 39 -5.03 3.85 6.85
C GLU A 39 -4.92 5.37 6.58
N VAL A 40 -5.57 5.82 5.52
CA VAL A 40 -5.62 7.22 5.12
C VAL A 40 -7.05 7.69 5.33
N ASP A 41 -7.19 8.69 6.18
CA ASP A 41 -8.48 9.33 6.37
C ASP A 41 -8.89 10.03 5.07
N SER A 42 -10.11 9.76 4.60
CA SER A 42 -10.66 10.37 3.39
C SER A 42 -11.04 11.84 3.60
N THR A 43 -10.99 12.35 4.84
CA THR A 43 -11.23 13.75 5.19
C THR A 43 -10.20 14.66 4.51
N GLY A 44 -10.65 15.42 3.50
CA GLY A 44 -9.81 16.36 2.74
C GLY A 44 -9.61 15.98 1.26
N TYR A 45 -10.00 14.77 0.84
CA TYR A 45 -10.15 14.45 -0.58
C TYR A 45 -11.61 14.68 -0.99
N LYS A 46 -11.91 15.88 -1.51
CA LYS A 46 -13.25 16.32 -1.97
C LYS A 46 -14.02 15.33 -2.85
N CYS A 47 -13.36 14.33 -3.45
CA CYS A 47 -13.98 13.32 -4.30
C CYS A 47 -14.34 12.01 -3.55
N PHE A 48 -13.75 11.77 -2.37
CA PHE A 48 -13.94 10.56 -1.56
C PHE A 48 -14.84 10.80 -0.33
N GLU A 49 -15.12 12.06 0.01
CA GLU A 49 -16.07 12.44 1.07
C GLU A 49 -17.51 11.96 0.82
N GLU A 50 -17.95 11.88 -0.45
CA GLU A 50 -19.31 11.44 -0.77
C GLU A 50 -19.56 9.93 -0.57
N GLY A 51 -18.48 9.12 -0.50
CA GLY A 51 -18.58 7.66 -0.33
C GLY A 51 -18.43 7.17 1.11
N GLY A 52 -17.85 7.97 2.01
CA GLY A 52 -17.56 7.56 3.40
C GLY A 52 -16.59 6.37 3.53
N GLU A 53 -15.93 5.97 2.43
CA GLU A 53 -15.06 4.80 2.41
C GLU A 53 -13.67 5.14 2.96
N LYS A 54 -13.19 4.30 3.87
CA LYS A 54 -11.82 4.36 4.38
C LYS A 54 -10.84 4.05 3.26
N LEU A 55 -9.83 4.91 3.10
CA LEU A 55 -8.77 4.68 2.14
C LEU A 55 -7.62 3.97 2.83
N TYR A 56 -6.98 3.07 2.10
CA TYR A 56 -5.79 2.38 2.56
C TYR A 56 -4.69 2.52 1.54
N ARG A 57 -3.45 2.53 2.03
CA ARG A 57 -2.25 2.51 1.21
C ARG A 57 -1.43 1.29 1.57
N ILE A 58 -1.11 0.47 0.58
CA ILE A 58 -0.28 -0.72 0.75
C ILE A 58 1.11 -0.43 0.21
N TRP A 59 2.11 -0.78 1.01
CA TRP A 59 3.52 -0.69 0.70
C TRP A 59 4.15 -2.08 0.83
N ILE A 60 4.86 -2.52 -0.21
CA ILE A 60 5.61 -3.79 -0.17
C ILE A 60 7.07 -3.45 0.08
N LYS A 61 7.69 -4.17 1.02
CA LYS A 61 9.12 -4.04 1.30
C LYS A 61 9.93 -4.53 0.10
N LEU A 62 10.80 -3.67 -0.40
CA LEU A 62 11.80 -4.04 -1.38
C LEU A 62 12.95 -4.71 -0.61
N GLY A 63 13.05 -6.03 -0.72
CA GLY A 63 14.24 -6.75 -0.27
C GLY A 63 15.42 -6.45 -1.19
N GLU A 64 16.65 -6.53 -0.66
CA GLU A 64 17.91 -6.23 -1.36
C GLU A 64 18.26 -7.17 -2.55
N GLY A 65 17.29 -7.90 -3.14
CA GLY A 65 17.61 -8.91 -4.14
C GLY A 65 16.50 -9.32 -5.11
N LYS A 66 15.44 -8.54 -5.30
CA LYS A 66 14.37 -8.92 -6.23
C LYS A 66 13.65 -7.73 -6.85
N GLU A 67 14.43 -6.84 -7.46
CA GLU A 67 13.89 -5.72 -8.25
C GLU A 67 13.60 -6.09 -9.72
N ASP A 68 13.97 -7.29 -10.21
CA ASP A 68 14.07 -7.53 -11.66
C ASP A 68 13.01 -8.44 -12.33
N ASP A 69 12.07 -9.05 -11.61
CA ASP A 69 11.19 -10.10 -12.22
C ASP A 69 9.68 -9.83 -12.09
N LEU A 70 9.27 -8.56 -12.10
CA LEU A 70 7.84 -8.19 -12.05
C LEU A 70 7.54 -6.99 -12.97
N PHE A 71 7.99 -7.07 -14.23
CA PHE A 71 7.50 -6.26 -15.35
C PHE A 71 7.53 -7.05 -16.65
#